data_AF-A0A935JPL4-F1
#
_entry.id   AF-A0A935JPL4-F1
#
_cell.length_a   1.000
_cell.length_b   1.000
_cell.length_c   1.000
_cell.angle_alpha   90.00
_cell.angle_beta   90.00
_cell.angle_gamma   90.00
#
_symmetry.space_group_name_H-M   'P 1'
#
loop_
_entity.id
_entity.type
_entity.pdbx_description
1 polymer ?
#
loop_
_entity_poly.entity_id
_entity_poly.type
_entity_poly.pdbx_seq_one_letter_code
_entity_poly.pdbx_strand_id
1 'polypeptide(L)'
;MAIRLIQPKKFFTIPPGTNAQVIRVMNEIKKRNERKEFVTKFAIQNGYPVWNKVLMGTSQKQYAHASLAGNSLDGVTDTTILIPFVMEGEFSVKGFIRATLNDSVNLSYSLTKDYKAYEEKLDNSKTASSAFAMLSMALNKIVFNEEYYKITNPKF
;
A
#
# COMPACT_ATOMS: atom_id res chain seq x y z
N MET A 1 7.93 -31.89 6.52
CA MET A 1 7.41 -30.51 6.50
C MET A 1 8.37 -29.68 5.65
N ALA A 2 7.99 -29.27 4.44
CA ALA A 2 8.89 -28.57 3.53
C ALA A 2 8.96 -27.09 3.92
N ILE A 3 10.16 -26.61 4.28
CA ILE A 3 10.44 -25.19 4.47
C ILE A 3 10.36 -24.55 3.07
N ARG A 4 9.28 -23.82 2.78
CA ARG A 4 9.24 -22.97 1.58
C ARG A 4 10.30 -21.87 1.76
N LEU A 5 11.39 -21.96 1.02
CA LEU A 5 12.43 -20.94 1.00
C LEU A 5 11.86 -19.67 0.34
N ILE A 6 11.41 -18.71 1.15
CA ILE A 6 10.96 -17.40 0.69
C ILE A 6 12.14 -16.65 0.07
N GLN A 7 11.97 -16.22 -1.18
CA GLN A 7 13.04 -15.62 -1.97
C GLN A 7 12.81 -14.10 -2.08
N PRO A 8 13.74 -13.24 -1.62
CA PRO A 8 13.72 -11.80 -1.89
C PRO A 8 13.53 -11.48 -3.37
N LYS A 9 14.05 -12.33 -4.26
CA LYS A 9 13.87 -12.23 -5.72
C LYS A 9 12.39 -12.19 -6.13
N LYS A 10 11.54 -12.98 -5.48
CA LYS A 10 10.10 -13.00 -5.75
C LYS A 10 9.44 -11.69 -5.33
N PHE A 11 9.85 -11.12 -4.20
CA PHE A 11 9.32 -9.84 -3.71
C PHE A 11 9.56 -8.70 -4.70
N PHE A 12 10.69 -8.70 -5.41
CA PHE A 12 11.05 -7.66 -6.38
C PHE A 12 10.84 -8.08 -7.85
N THR A 13 10.03 -9.11 -8.10
CA THR A 13 9.67 -9.49 -9.47
C THR A 13 8.68 -8.48 -10.03
N ILE A 14 9.01 -7.86 -11.18
CA ILE A 14 8.15 -6.87 -11.85
C ILE A 14 7.20 -7.60 -12.82
N PRO A 15 5.88 -7.60 -12.57
CA PRO A 15 4.92 -8.13 -13.52
C PRO A 15 4.80 -7.25 -14.78
N PRO A 16 4.34 -7.81 -15.92
CA PRO A 16 3.99 -7.02 -17.08
C PRO A 16 2.93 -5.95 -16.75
N GLY A 17 3.06 -4.77 -17.36
CA GLY A 17 2.12 -3.66 -17.18
C GLY A 17 2.27 -2.87 -15.88
N THR A 18 3.32 -3.11 -15.08
CA THR A 18 3.57 -2.32 -13.87
C THR A 18 3.89 -0.85 -14.23
N ASN A 19 3.16 0.06 -13.60
CA ASN A 19 3.33 1.50 -13.77
C ASN A 19 4.72 1.98 -13.31
N ALA A 20 5.34 2.91 -14.04
CA ALA A 20 6.68 3.43 -13.76
C ALA A 20 6.84 4.03 -12.35
N GLN A 21 5.80 4.68 -11.82
CA GLN A 21 5.80 5.20 -10.45
C GLN A 21 5.81 4.06 -9.41
N VAL A 22 5.19 2.92 -9.70
CA VAL A 22 5.26 1.72 -8.84
C VAL A 22 6.66 1.12 -8.89
N ILE A 23 7.31 1.11 -10.05
CA ILE A 23 8.72 0.68 -10.18
C ILE A 23 9.63 1.59 -9.32
N ARG A 24 9.39 2.91 -9.31
CA ARG A 24 10.12 3.85 -8.43
C ARG A 24 9.97 3.47 -6.96
N VAL A 25 8.77 3.10 -6.51
CA VAL A 25 8.52 2.62 -5.14
C VAL A 25 9.29 1.32 -4.87
N MET A 26 9.22 0.35 -5.78
CA MET A 26 9.94 -0.92 -5.65
C MET A 26 11.45 -0.70 -5.51
N ASN A 27 12.03 0.17 -6.33
CA ASN A 27 13.46 0.49 -6.30
C ASN A 27 13.87 1.16 -4.99
N GLU A 28 13.05 2.04 -4.44
CA GLU A 28 13.30 2.62 -3.11
C GLU A 28 13.29 1.55 -2.02
N ILE A 29 12.32 0.63 -2.04
CA ILE A 29 12.26 -0.49 -1.08
C ILE A 29 13.48 -1.38 -1.22
N LYS A 30 13.90 -1.69 -2.45
CA LYS A 30 15.10 -2.48 -2.73
C LYS A 30 16.34 -1.81 -2.15
N LYS A 31 16.52 -0.51 -2.38
CA LYS A 31 17.63 0.29 -1.82
C LYS A 31 17.63 0.27 -0.29
N ARG A 32 16.47 0.37 0.35
CA ARG A 32 16.36 0.24 1.83
C ARG A 32 16.75 -1.16 2.30
N ASN A 33 16.32 -2.19 1.58
CA ASN A 33 16.63 -3.58 1.89
C ASN A 33 18.13 -3.91 1.72
N GLU A 34 18.80 -3.30 0.74
CA GLU A 34 20.25 -3.43 0.55
C GLU A 34 21.04 -2.81 1.71
N ARG A 35 20.53 -1.75 2.34
CA ARG A 35 21.14 -1.15 3.53
C ARG A 35 20.91 -1.97 4.80
N LYS A 36 19.70 -2.53 4.94
CA LYS A 36 19.31 -3.40 6.05
C LYS A 36 18.25 -4.35 5.57
N GLU A 37 18.56 -5.64 5.56
CA GLU A 37 17.62 -6.66 5.11
C GLU A 37 16.37 -6.66 6.02
N PHE A 38 15.19 -6.63 5.40
CA PHE A 38 13.90 -6.76 6.10
C PHE A 38 12.84 -7.49 5.28
N VAL A 39 13.00 -7.54 3.95
CA VAL A 39 11.97 -8.00 3.03
C VAL A 39 11.68 -9.48 3.19
N THR A 40 12.68 -10.30 3.48
CA THR A 40 12.49 -11.74 3.70
C THR A 40 11.51 -11.95 4.84
N LYS A 41 11.84 -11.43 6.03
CA LYS A 41 11.00 -11.55 7.24
C LYS A 41 9.63 -10.92 7.03
N PHE A 42 9.58 -9.76 6.38
CA PHE A 42 8.32 -9.09 6.07
C PHE A 42 7.42 -9.96 5.19
N ALA A 43 7.97 -10.56 4.13
CA ALA A 43 7.22 -11.40 3.20
C ALA A 43 6.71 -12.68 3.86
N ILE A 44 7.47 -13.29 4.78
CA ILE A 44 7.02 -14.45 5.58
C ILE A 44 5.77 -14.10 6.38
N GLN A 45 5.77 -12.91 6.99
CA GLN A 45 4.74 -12.53 7.95
C GLN A 45 3.50 -11.94 7.29
N ASN A 46 3.65 -11.26 6.15
CA ASN A 46 2.59 -10.42 5.59
C ASN A 46 2.30 -10.70 4.10
N GLY A 47 3.09 -11.53 3.44
CA GLY A 47 2.91 -11.91 2.04
C GLY A 47 3.72 -11.06 1.05
N TYR A 48 3.44 -11.26 -0.24
CA TYR A 48 4.13 -10.60 -1.34
C TYR A 48 3.29 -9.48 -1.95
N PRO A 49 3.92 -8.39 -2.40
CA PRO A 49 3.25 -7.29 -3.07
C PRO A 49 2.74 -7.68 -4.46
N VAL A 50 1.55 -7.21 -4.83
CA VAL A 50 0.99 -7.36 -6.17
C VAL A 50 1.23 -6.07 -6.97
N TRP A 51 2.44 -5.94 -7.52
CA TRP A 51 2.93 -4.67 -8.08
C TRP A 51 2.15 -4.09 -9.27
N ASN A 52 1.43 -4.91 -10.04
CA ASN A 52 0.64 -4.44 -11.18
C ASN A 52 -0.86 -4.26 -10.87
N LYS A 53 -1.28 -4.47 -9.62
CA LYS A 53 -2.68 -4.36 -9.18
C LYS A 53 -2.78 -3.40 -8.01
N VAL A 54 -2.59 -2.12 -8.30
CA VAL A 54 -2.48 -1.04 -7.30
C VAL A 54 -3.66 -0.09 -7.37
N LEU A 55 -3.94 0.60 -6.26
CA LEU A 55 -4.81 1.77 -6.25
C LEU A 55 -3.94 3.03 -6.27
N MET A 56 -4.21 3.95 -7.19
CA MET A 56 -3.41 5.17 -7.38
C MET A 56 -4.31 6.39 -7.42
N GLY A 57 -3.89 7.48 -6.77
CA GLY A 57 -4.56 8.77 -6.82
C GLY A 57 -3.56 9.91 -6.76
N THR A 58 -3.89 11.03 -7.40
CA THR A 58 -3.06 12.24 -7.43
C THR A 58 -3.77 13.39 -6.73
N SER A 59 -3.04 14.19 -5.99
CA SER A 59 -3.52 15.44 -5.39
C SER A 59 -2.58 16.57 -5.73
N GLN A 60 -3.12 17.70 -6.19
CA GLN A 60 -2.34 18.92 -6.34
C GLN A 60 -2.40 19.71 -5.03
N LYS A 61 -1.24 19.99 -4.43
CA LYS A 61 -1.17 20.98 -3.37
C LYS A 61 -1.11 22.36 -4.03
N GLN A 62 -2.20 23.09 -3.96
CA GLN A 62 -2.18 24.52 -4.24
C GLN A 62 -1.52 25.20 -3.05
N TYR A 63 -0.30 25.71 -3.20
CA TYR A 63 0.26 26.63 -2.23
C TYR A 63 -0.57 27.91 -2.31
N ALA A 64 -1.30 28.23 -1.26
CA ALA A 64 -2.08 29.46 -1.15
C ALA A 64 -1.14 30.65 -0.94
N HIS A 65 -0.40 31.02 -1.98
CA HIS A 65 0.11 32.37 -2.15
C HIS A 65 -0.64 32.99 -3.32
N ALA A 66 -1.69 33.71 -2.98
CA ALA A 66 -2.37 34.61 -3.91
C ALA A 66 -1.39 35.71 -4.34
N SER A 67 -0.69 35.51 -5.46
CA SER A 67 -0.09 36.61 -6.21
C SER A 67 -1.00 36.92 -7.40
N LEU A 68 -1.61 38.11 -7.38
CA LEU A 68 -2.43 38.72 -8.44
C LEU A 68 -1.64 39.05 -9.73
N ALA A 69 -0.51 38.40 -9.97
CA ALA A 69 0.29 38.56 -11.16
C ALA A 69 0.50 37.17 -11.77
N GLY A 70 -0.08 36.96 -12.95
CA GLY A 70 -0.05 35.70 -13.67
C GLY A 70 1.38 35.21 -13.89
N ASN A 71 1.76 34.20 -13.12
CA ASN A 71 2.87 33.30 -13.39
C ASN A 71 2.42 31.91 -12.92
N SER A 72 2.67 30.89 -13.75
CA SER A 72 2.16 29.53 -13.54
C SER A 72 2.55 29.03 -12.15
N LEU A 73 1.54 28.62 -11.38
CA LEU A 73 1.75 27.83 -10.17
C LEU A 73 2.32 26.48 -10.59
N ASP A 74 3.63 26.30 -10.46
CA ASP A 74 4.26 24.97 -10.49
C ASP A 74 3.81 24.20 -9.24
N GLY A 75 2.58 23.66 -9.31
CA GLY A 75 2.01 22.84 -8.26
C GLY A 75 2.73 21.50 -8.18
N VAL A 76 3.30 21.18 -7.03
CA VAL A 76 3.84 19.83 -6.76
C VAL A 76 2.66 18.85 -6.73
N THR A 77 2.68 17.89 -7.65
CA THR A 77 1.66 16.83 -7.72
C THR A 77 2.10 15.68 -6.82
N ASP A 78 1.40 15.50 -5.71
CA ASP A 78 1.59 14.35 -4.82
C ASP A 78 0.83 13.16 -5.41
N THR A 79 1.53 12.05 -5.66
CA THR A 79 0.89 10.77 -6.06
C THR A 79 0.87 9.82 -4.86
N THR A 80 -0.31 9.33 -4.48
CA THR A 80 -0.44 8.24 -3.50
C THR A 80 -0.70 6.92 -4.23
N ILE A 81 0.05 5.89 -3.86
CA ILE A 81 -0.04 4.54 -4.40
C ILE A 81 -0.25 3.56 -3.25
N LEU A 82 -1.29 2.73 -3.33
CA LEU A 82 -1.53 1.61 -2.43
C LEU A 82 -1.19 0.30 -3.13
N ILE A 83 -0.23 -0.43 -2.58
CA ILE A 83 0.30 -1.68 -3.16
C ILE A 83 -0.09 -2.83 -2.23
N PRO A 84 -1.02 -3.72 -2.63
CA PRO A 84 -1.55 -4.75 -1.75
C PRO A 84 -0.57 -5.90 -1.54
N PHE A 85 -0.66 -6.56 -0.39
CA PHE A 85 0.04 -7.80 -0.05
C PHE A 85 -0.88 -9.01 -0.06
N VAL A 86 -0.40 -10.11 -0.61
CA VAL A 86 -1.11 -11.39 -0.68
C VAL A 86 -0.19 -12.52 -0.24
N MET A 87 -0.70 -13.38 0.63
CA MET A 87 -0.05 -14.63 1.02
C MET A 87 -0.24 -15.68 -0.08
N GLU A 88 0.77 -16.52 -0.30
CA GLU A 88 0.67 -17.59 -1.29
C GLU A 88 -0.47 -18.55 -0.96
N GLY A 89 -1.34 -18.83 -1.94
CA GLY A 89 -2.50 -19.71 -1.75
C GLY A 89 -3.69 -19.05 -1.05
N GLU A 90 -3.59 -17.77 -0.69
CA GLU A 90 -4.70 -17.02 -0.12
C GLU A 90 -5.35 -16.09 -1.15
N PHE A 91 -6.66 -15.94 -1.04
CA PHE A 91 -7.49 -15.11 -1.92
C PHE A 91 -7.96 -13.84 -1.21
N SER A 92 -7.12 -13.28 -0.34
CA SER A 92 -7.43 -12.06 0.40
C SER A 92 -6.19 -11.19 0.60
N VAL A 93 -6.37 -9.87 0.50
CA VAL A 93 -5.35 -8.88 0.82
C VAL A 93 -5.11 -8.83 2.33
N LYS A 94 -3.84 -8.90 2.75
CA LYS A 94 -3.42 -8.88 4.18
C LYS A 94 -2.92 -7.51 4.68
N GLY A 95 -2.98 -6.51 3.80
CA GLY A 95 -2.47 -5.18 4.04
C GLY A 95 -1.95 -4.57 2.75
N PHE A 96 -1.34 -3.40 2.87
CA PHE A 96 -0.78 -2.69 1.74
C PHE A 96 0.38 -1.78 2.15
N ILE A 97 1.25 -1.48 1.19
CA ILE A 97 2.18 -0.36 1.24
C ILE A 97 1.39 0.88 0.83
N ARG A 98 1.49 1.95 1.61
CA ARG A 98 1.13 3.28 1.17
C ARG A 98 2.41 4.01 0.80
N ALA A 99 2.56 4.33 -0.47
CA ALA A 99 3.63 5.17 -0.97
C ALA A 99 3.08 6.54 -1.36
N THR A 100 3.75 7.60 -0.91
CA THR A 100 3.49 8.96 -1.41
C THR A 100 4.73 9.44 -2.15
N LEU A 101 4.52 9.79 -3.41
CA LEU A 101 5.54 10.24 -4.33
C LEU A 101 5.38 11.74 -4.58
N ASN A 102 6.44 12.47 -4.26
CA ASN A 102 6.69 13.84 -4.69
C ASN A 102 8.15 13.89 -5.18
N ASP A 103 8.94 14.83 -4.68
CA ASP A 103 10.40 14.84 -4.83
C ASP A 103 11.06 13.62 -4.18
N SER A 104 10.40 13.05 -3.16
CA SER A 104 10.83 11.89 -2.39
C SER A 104 9.83 10.74 -2.44
N VAL A 105 10.25 9.57 -1.96
CA VAL A 105 9.41 8.39 -1.79
C VAL A 105 9.18 8.15 -0.30
N ASN A 106 7.99 8.50 0.18
CA ASN A 106 7.57 8.24 1.56
C ASN A 106 6.79 6.92 1.60
N LEU A 107 7.14 6.04 2.54
CA LEU A 107 6.57 4.71 2.66
C LEU A 107 6.01 4.49 4.05
N SER A 108 4.77 4.00 4.12
CA SER A 108 4.19 3.40 5.32
C SER A 108 3.54 2.07 4.99
N TYR A 109 3.36 1.23 6.01
CA TYR A 109 2.76 -0.10 5.88
C TYR A 109 1.48 -0.14 6.72
N SER A 110 0.40 -0.63 6.13
CA SER A 110 -0.87 -0.84 6.83
C SER A 110 -1.20 -2.32 6.75
N LEU A 111 -1.22 -3.01 7.89
CA LEU A 111 -1.37 -4.46 7.96
C LEU A 111 -2.67 -4.83 8.67
N THR A 112 -3.32 -5.91 8.24
CA THR A 112 -4.57 -6.40 8.86
C THR A 112 -4.38 -6.81 10.33
N LYS A 113 -3.16 -7.18 10.73
CA LYS A 113 -2.87 -7.46 12.15
C LYS A 113 -2.92 -6.20 13.02
N ASP A 114 -2.54 -5.05 12.47
CA ASP A 114 -2.52 -3.77 13.18
C ASP A 114 -3.94 -3.20 13.29
N TYR A 115 -4.84 -3.56 12.36
CA TYR A 115 -6.27 -3.23 12.41
C TYR A 115 -6.94 -3.67 13.73
N LYS A 116 -6.65 -4.89 14.22
CA LYS A 116 -7.19 -5.36 15.51
C LYS A 116 -6.71 -4.51 16.70
N ALA A 117 -5.46 -4.05 16.65
CA ALA A 117 -4.91 -3.17 17.67
C ALA A 117 -5.50 -1.75 17.63
N TYR A 118 -6.01 -1.29 16.47
CA TYR A 118 -6.73 -0.03 16.36
C TYR A 118 -8.15 -0.11 16.94
N GLU A 119 -8.87 -1.22 16.76
CA GLU A 119 -10.21 -1.40 17.37
C GLU A 119 -10.17 -1.30 18.90
N GLU A 120 -9.07 -1.71 19.54
CA GLU A 120 -8.92 -1.70 21.00
C GLU A 120 -8.54 -0.32 21.59
N LYS A 121 -8.02 0.62 20.80
CA LYS A 121 -7.63 1.97 21.27
C LYS A 121 -8.70 2.99 20.92
N LEU A 122 -9.58 3.27 21.88
CA LEU A 122 -10.93 3.78 21.65
C LEU A 122 -11.13 5.26 21.26
N ASP A 123 -10.09 6.08 21.02
CA ASP A 123 -10.30 7.55 21.00
C ASP A 123 -10.06 8.30 19.67
N ASN A 124 -9.77 7.59 18.58
CA ASN A 124 -9.81 8.14 17.19
C ASN A 124 -9.77 7.03 16.11
N SER A 125 -10.01 5.77 16.51
CA SER A 125 -9.70 4.60 15.69
C SER A 125 -10.82 4.16 14.75
N LYS A 126 -12.10 4.48 15.03
CA LYS A 126 -13.24 4.04 14.19
C LYS A 126 -13.17 4.57 12.76
N THR A 127 -12.67 5.80 12.57
CA THR A 127 -12.45 6.38 11.23
C THR A 127 -11.26 5.73 10.52
N ALA A 128 -10.21 5.38 11.26
CA ALA A 128 -9.04 4.70 10.71
C ALA A 128 -9.34 3.24 10.33
N SER A 129 -10.15 2.53 11.13
CA SER A 129 -10.55 1.14 10.88
C SER A 129 -11.50 1.05 9.67
N SER A 130 -12.54 1.89 9.62
CA SER A 130 -13.45 1.96 8.47
C SER A 130 -12.73 2.32 7.17
N ALA A 131 -11.83 3.32 7.19
CA ALA A 131 -11.00 3.66 6.04
C ALA A 131 -10.10 2.50 5.60
N PHE A 132 -9.47 1.79 6.55
CA PHE A 132 -8.67 0.60 6.25
C PHE A 132 -9.52 -0.52 5.62
N ALA A 133 -10.72 -0.77 6.15
CA ALA A 133 -11.63 -1.77 5.64
C ALA A 133 -12.07 -1.45 4.20
N MET A 134 -12.47 -0.21 3.92
CA MET A 134 -12.84 0.24 2.57
C MET A 134 -11.67 0.10 1.59
N LEU A 135 -10.47 0.53 1.97
CA LEU A 135 -9.28 0.37 1.13
C LEU A 135 -8.94 -1.11 0.90
N SER A 136 -9.10 -1.95 1.93
CA SER A 136 -8.89 -3.39 1.80
C SER A 136 -9.92 -4.02 0.87
N MET A 137 -11.18 -3.62 0.92
CA MET A 137 -12.22 -4.05 -0.03
C MET A 137 -11.86 -3.62 -1.46
N ALA A 138 -11.55 -2.35 -1.68
CA ALA A 138 -11.14 -1.85 -3.00
C ALA A 138 -9.94 -2.63 -3.57
N LEU A 139 -8.94 -2.92 -2.73
CA LEU A 139 -7.78 -3.71 -3.13
C LEU A 139 -8.13 -5.18 -3.40
N ASN A 140 -9.03 -5.80 -2.64
CA ASN A 140 -9.51 -7.15 -2.95
C ASN A 140 -10.25 -7.20 -4.29
N LYS A 141 -11.09 -6.20 -4.60
CA LYS A 141 -11.71 -6.05 -5.93
C LYS A 141 -10.65 -5.94 -7.03
N ILE A 142 -9.64 -5.09 -6.85
CA ILE A 142 -8.56 -4.91 -7.83
C ILE A 142 -7.74 -6.20 -8.03
N VAL A 143 -7.40 -6.89 -6.95
CA VAL A 143 -6.51 -8.06 -7.00
C VAL A 143 -7.21 -9.33 -7.46
N PHE A 144 -8.41 -9.59 -6.92
CA PHE A 144 -9.13 -10.87 -7.07
C PHE A 144 -10.45 -10.74 -7.80
N ASN A 145 -10.85 -9.53 -8.23
CA ASN A 145 -12.17 -9.25 -8.79
C ASN A 145 -13.33 -9.51 -7.82
N GLU A 146 -13.07 -9.51 -6.50
CA GLU A 146 -14.06 -9.77 -5.45
C GLU A 146 -15.15 -8.70 -5.39
N GLU A 147 -16.41 -9.10 -5.58
CA GLU A 147 -17.58 -8.22 -5.59
C GLU A 147 -18.41 -8.32 -4.30
N TYR A 148 -18.25 -9.42 -3.56
CA TYR A 148 -19.11 -9.73 -2.43
C TYR A 148 -18.29 -9.79 -1.13
N TYR A 149 -18.75 -9.03 -0.14
CA TYR A 149 -18.08 -8.97 1.16
C TYR A 149 -18.99 -9.51 2.25
N LYS A 150 -18.45 -10.42 3.05
CA LYS A 150 -19.11 -10.93 4.25
C LYS A 150 -18.62 -10.15 5.46
N ILE A 151 -19.55 -9.49 6.16
CA ILE A 151 -19.27 -8.92 7.48
C ILE A 151 -19.23 -10.09 8.47
N THR A 152 -18.06 -10.34 9.04
CA THR A 152 -17.86 -11.43 10.01
C THR A 152 -17.83 -10.97 11.46
N ASN A 153 -17.74 -9.65 11.72
CA ASN A 153 -17.82 -9.07 13.06
C ASN A 153 -18.72 -7.83 13.05
N PRO A 154 -19.99 -7.95 13.45
CA PRO A 154 -20.99 -6.88 13.36
C PRO A 154 -21.02 -5.94 14.57
N LYS A 155 -19.97 -5.86 15.39
CA LYS A 155 -19.98 -4.97 16.57
C LYS A 155 -19.78 -3.50 16.14
N PHE A 156 -20.89 -2.77 16.06
CA PHE A 156 -20.96 -1.32 15.86
C PHE A 156 -20.61 -0.54 17.13
#